data_AF-A0A375ACT7-F1
#
_entry.id   AF-A0A375ACT7-F1
#
_cell.length_a   1.000
_cell.length_b   1.000
_cell.length_c   1.000
_cell.angle_alpha   90.00
_cell.angle_beta   90.00
_cell.angle_gamma   90.00
#
_symmetry.space_group_name_H-M   'P 1'
#
loop_
_entity.id
_entity.type
_entity.pdbx_description
1 polymer ?
#
loop_
_entity_poly.entity_id
_entity_poly.type
_entity_poly.pdbx_seq_one_letter_code
_entity_poly.pdbx_strand_id
1 'polypeptide(L)' 'MSIVGMGAAVFNDIPDEVIALGNPARILRKNDSKKVFN' A
#
# COMPACT_ATOMS: atom_id res chain seq x y z
N MET A 1 -9.36 2.67 -2.98
CA MET A 1 -8.45 1.62 -3.51
C MET A 1 -7.05 1.85 -2.94
N SER A 2 -6.50 0.84 -2.29
CA SER A 2 -5.14 0.86 -1.73
C SER A 2 -4.18 0.05 -2.60
N ILE A 3 -2.90 0.43 -2.60
CA ILE A 3 -1.84 -0.26 -3.35
C ILE A 3 -0.95 -0.99 -2.34
N VAL A 4 -0.80 -2.29 -2.53
CA VAL A 4 0.14 -3.12 -1.77
C VAL A 4 1.28 -3.50 -2.71
N GLY A 5 2.50 -3.14 -2.33
CA GLY A 5 3.66 -3.49 -3.15
C GLY A 5 3.93 -4.98 -3.17
N MET A 6 4.46 -5.44 -4.30
CA MET A 6 4.92 -6.82 -4.45
C MET A 6 5.95 -7.15 -3.37
N GLY A 7 5.78 -8.31 -2.71
CA GLY A 7 6.65 -8.75 -1.64
C GLY A 7 6.34 -8.17 -0.26
N ALA A 8 5.27 -7.38 -0.11
CA ALA A 8 4.83 -6.92 1.20
C ALA A 8 4.21 -8.07 2.03
N ALA A 9 4.49 -8.11 3.33
CA ALA A 9 3.89 -9.06 4.26
C ALA A 9 2.86 -8.34 5.15
N VAL A 10 1.57 -8.55 4.87
CA VAL A 10 0.46 -7.85 5.53
C VAL A 10 -0.02 -8.68 6.72
N PHE A 11 0.10 -8.12 7.92
CA PHE A 11 -0.33 -8.76 9.17
C PHE A 11 -1.60 -8.12 9.77
N ASN A 12 -1.91 -6.88 9.38
CA ASN A 12 -3.07 -6.11 9.86
C ASN A 12 -3.81 -5.52 8.66
N ASP A 13 -5.06 -5.12 8.88
CA ASP A 13 -5.89 -4.47 7.84
C ASP A 13 -5.21 -3.24 7.24
N ILE A 14 -5.40 -3.06 5.93
CA ILE A 14 -4.89 -1.91 5.18
C ILE A 14 -6.02 -0.88 5.07
N PRO A 15 -5.84 0.36 5.57
CA PRO A 15 -6.82 1.43 5.39
C PRO A 15 -7.07 1.74 3.91
N ASP A 16 -8.21 2.36 3.62
CA ASP A 16 -8.52 2.79 2.26
C ASP A 16 -7.60 3.92 1.77
N GLU A 17 -7.34 3.91 0.45
CA GLU A 17 -6.61 4.95 -0.28
C GLU A 17 -5.16 5.17 0.20
N VAL A 18 -4.45 4.10 0.58
CA VAL A 18 -3.03 4.18 0.97
C VAL A 18 -2.13 3.32 0.08
N ILE A 19 -0.83 3.59 0.16
CA ILE A 19 0.23 2.77 -0.41
C ILE A 19 1.02 2.15 0.75
N ALA A 20 1.05 0.81 0.80
CA ALA A 20 1.73 0.04 1.83
C ALA A 20 2.83 -0.86 1.23
N LEU A 21 4.02 -0.86 1.82
CA LEU A 21 5.19 -1.63 1.36
C LEU A 21 5.92 -2.31 2.52
N GLY A 22 6.73 -3.32 2.20
CA GLY A 22 7.72 -3.92 3.11
C GLY A 22 7.23 -5.15 3.86
N ASN A 23 8.14 -5.75 4.62
CA ASN A 23 7.88 -6.89 5.50
C ASN A 23 8.43 -6.56 6.91
N PRO A 24 7.57 -6.27 7.90
CA PRO A 24 6.11 -6.18 7.80
C PRO A 24 5.64 -4.96 6.99
N ALA A 25 4.47 -5.07 6.37
CA ALA A 25 3.90 -4.00 5.55
C ALA A 25 3.61 -2.75 6.39
N ARG A 26 4.08 -1.58 5.92
CA ARG A 26 3.83 -0.28 6.55
C ARG A 26 3.25 0.71 5.55
N ILE A 27 2.38 1.59 6.06
CA ILE A 27 1.81 2.71 5.30
C ILE A 27 2.93 3.71 5.03
N LEU A 28 3.16 4.03 3.75
CA LEU A 28 4.14 5.04 3.34
C LEU A 28 3.49 6.38 3.02
N ARG A 29 2.36 6.35 2.29
CA ARG A 29 1.64 7.56 1.86
C ARG A 29 0.21 7.25 1.42
N LYS A 30 -0.58 8.29 1.17
CA LYS A 30 -1.89 8.19 0.49
C LYS A 30 -1.72 7.90 -1.00
N ASN A 31 -2.73 7.26 -1.60
CA ASN A 31 -2.82 6.94 -3.01
C ASN A 31 -3.56 8.04 -3.79
N ASP A 32 -3.06 9.27 -3.75
CA ASP A 32 -3.74 10.42 -4.35
C ASP A 32 -3.78 10.34 -5.89
N SER A 33 -2.71 9.80 -6.51
CA SER A 33 -2.63 9.67 -7.96
C SER A 33 -3.51 8.57 -8.54
N LYS A 34 -3.99 7.63 -7.71
CA LYS A 34 -4.84 6.48 -8.11
C LYS A 34 -4.32 5.72 -9.34
N LYS A 35 -3.00 5.69 -9.54
CA LYS A 35 -2.32 5.04 -10.67
C LYS A 35 -1.30 4.03 -10.16
N VAL A 36 -1.25 2.86 -10.82
CA VAL A 36 -0.30 1.79 -10.50
C VAL A 36 0.94 1.84 -11.40
N PHE A 37 0.75 2.19 -12.67
CA PHE A 37 1.83 2.41 -13.66
C PHE A 37 1.57 3.75 -14.38
N ASN A 38 2.64 4.36 -14.90
CA ASN A 38 2.56 5.52 -15.80
C ASN A 38 2.58 5.05 -17.25
#